data_AF-A0A1C6R8X6-F1
#
_entry.id   AF-A0A1C6R8X6-F1
#
_cell.length_a   1.000
_cell.length_b   1.000
_cell.length_c   1.000
_cell.angle_alpha   90.00
_cell.angle_beta   90.00
_cell.angle_gamma   90.00
#
_symmetry.space_group_name_H-M   'P 1'
#
loop_
_entity.id
_entity.type
_entity.pdbx_description
1 polymer ?
#
loop_
_entity_poly.entity_id
_entity_poly.type
_entity_poly.pdbx_seq_one_letter_code
_entity_poly.pdbx_strand_id
1 'polypeptide(L)'
;MFTDALTLNVLLLVEDSALRTTAVDAAADAEAAVTVLRRLATNLARAAGSRDTDSGVADRAAEHAYGLLDRAFRDWLARLGPDSDPTAERVAWQRRLRRAVERLGFELVRNAGPNAWTGRTITDQNGRDVHYSSWQAEAWFRDGLAKALPMATDRSHQRQEEAA
;
A
#
# COMPACT_ATOMS: atom_id res chain seq x y z
N MET A 1 -12.55 26.17 6.19
CA MET A 1 -12.14 25.74 7.54
C MET A 1 -12.08 24.23 7.50
N PHE A 2 -10.93 23.62 7.75
CA PHE A 2 -10.78 22.16 7.76
C PHE A 2 -10.78 21.68 9.22
N THR A 3 -11.54 20.63 9.51
CA THR A 3 -11.64 20.03 10.84
C THR A 3 -11.47 18.53 10.71
N ASP A 4 -10.57 17.96 11.50
CA ASP A 4 -10.34 16.52 11.57
C ASP A 4 -10.17 16.10 13.04
N ALA A 5 -10.56 14.86 13.37
CA ALA A 5 -10.48 14.29 14.71
C ALA A 5 -10.16 12.80 14.65
N LEU A 6 -9.34 12.33 15.60
CA LEU A 6 -8.99 10.93 15.79
C LEU A 6 -9.43 10.46 17.16
N THR A 7 -10.01 9.25 17.22
CA THR A 7 -10.31 8.56 18.48
C THR A 7 -9.21 7.53 18.72
N LEU A 8 -8.58 7.57 19.89
CA LEU A 8 -7.50 6.67 20.27
C LEU A 8 -7.47 6.48 21.79
N ASN A 9 -6.96 5.33 22.22
CA ASN A 9 -6.72 5.06 23.63
C ASN A 9 -5.53 5.89 24.15
N VAL A 10 -5.62 6.41 25.37
CA VAL A 10 -4.55 7.23 26.00
C VAL A 10 -3.19 6.52 26.05
N LEU A 11 -3.17 5.19 26.06
CA LEU A 11 -1.93 4.39 26.00
C LEU A 11 -1.10 4.64 24.73
N LEU A 12 -1.70 5.13 23.64
CA LEU A 12 -0.98 5.50 22.42
C LEU A 12 -0.25 6.84 22.56
N LEU A 13 -0.50 7.61 23.62
CA LEU A 13 0.19 8.86 23.90
C LEU A 13 1.40 8.70 24.84
N VAL A 14 1.58 7.50 25.42
CA VAL A 14 2.72 7.20 26.29
C VAL A 14 3.96 6.97 25.42
N GLU A 15 5.06 7.67 25.72
CA GLU A 15 6.24 7.78 24.85
C GLU A 15 6.87 6.43 24.48
N ASP A 16 7.00 5.54 25.46
CA ASP A 16 7.63 4.20 25.31
C ASP A 16 6.61 3.05 25.08
N SER A 17 5.38 3.38 24.72
CA SER A 17 4.33 2.37 24.47
C SER A 17 4.57 1.62 23.16
N ALA A 18 4.62 0.29 23.22
CA ALA A 18 4.68 -0.55 22.02
C ALA A 18 3.48 -0.33 21.08
N LEU A 19 2.31 0.02 21.63
CA LEU A 19 1.12 0.37 20.85
C LEU A 19 1.26 1.72 20.13
N ARG A 20 1.97 2.69 20.73
CA ARG A 20 2.30 3.95 20.06
C ARG A 20 3.19 3.70 18.84
N THR A 21 4.28 2.94 19.02
CA THR A 21 5.16 2.56 17.91
C THR A 21 4.39 1.83 16.81
N THR A 22 3.52 0.88 17.20
CA THR A 22 2.68 0.14 16.26
C THR A 22 1.73 1.03 15.47
N ALA A 23 1.13 2.05 16.10
CA ALA A 23 0.26 3.00 15.41
C ALA A 23 0.99 3.87 14.38
N VAL A 24 2.18 4.36 14.73
CA VAL A 24 3.04 5.14 13.82
C VAL A 24 3.49 4.27 12.65
N ASP A 25 3.98 3.07 12.95
CA ASP A 25 4.41 2.10 11.96
C ASP A 25 3.29 1.67 11.03
N ALA A 26 2.07 1.50 11.54
CA ALA A 26 0.89 1.19 10.73
C ALA A 26 0.54 2.30 9.73
N ALA A 27 0.72 3.57 10.11
CA ALA A 27 0.57 4.69 9.18
C ALA A 27 1.66 4.68 8.10
N ALA A 28 2.91 4.37 8.48
CA ALA A 28 4.01 4.21 7.53
C ALA A 28 3.80 3.02 6.57
N ASP A 29 3.25 1.91 7.05
CA ASP A 29 2.89 0.74 6.23
C ASP A 29 1.85 1.14 5.14
N ALA A 30 0.88 1.99 5.50
CA ALA A 30 -0.12 2.50 4.55
C ALA A 30 0.51 3.40 3.48
N GLU A 31 1.40 4.31 3.89
CA GLU A 31 2.14 5.20 3.00
C GLU A 31 3.01 4.42 2.01
N ALA A 32 3.71 3.39 2.50
CA ALA A 32 4.55 2.53 1.68
C ALA A 32 3.71 1.77 0.64
N ALA A 33 2.56 1.21 1.03
CA ALA A 33 1.65 0.52 0.12
C ALA A 33 1.06 1.46 -0.94
N VAL A 34 0.66 2.68 -0.56
CA VAL A 34 0.17 3.71 -1.49
C VAL A 34 1.27 4.14 -2.46
N THR A 35 2.51 4.30 -1.99
CA THR A 35 3.67 4.61 -2.85
C THR A 35 3.88 3.54 -3.91
N VAL A 36 3.72 2.26 -3.57
CA VAL A 36 3.80 1.15 -4.53
C VAL A 36 2.65 1.22 -5.56
N LEU A 37 1.43 1.56 -5.13
CA LEU A 37 0.29 1.77 -6.04
C LEU A 37 0.50 2.97 -6.98
N ARG A 38 1.05 4.08 -6.48
CA ARG A 38 1.43 5.25 -7.29
C ARG A 38 2.38 4.84 -8.41
N ARG A 39 3.41 4.04 -8.08
CA ARG A 39 4.37 3.51 -9.06
C ARG A 39 3.71 2.62 -10.10
N LEU A 40 2.75 1.78 -9.71
CA LEU A 40 1.96 0.99 -10.66
C LEU A 40 1.22 1.91 -11.65
N ALA A 41 0.50 2.91 -11.17
CA ALA A 41 -0.22 3.86 -12.01
C ALA A 41 0.71 4.58 -13.00
N THR A 42 1.88 5.05 -12.54
CA THR A 42 2.91 5.66 -13.40
C THR A 42 3.42 4.68 -14.46
N ASN A 43 3.72 3.44 -14.08
CA ASN A 43 4.23 2.44 -15.02
C ASN A 43 3.20 2.03 -16.08
N LEU A 44 1.91 1.97 -15.70
CA LEU A 44 0.82 1.72 -16.66
C LEU A 44 0.65 2.89 -17.62
N ALA A 45 0.76 4.14 -17.13
CA ALA A 45 0.71 5.32 -18.00
C ALA A 45 1.91 5.37 -18.98
N ARG A 46 3.11 5.03 -18.50
CA ARG A 46 4.30 4.86 -19.37
C ARG A 46 4.07 3.80 -20.44
N ALA A 47 3.55 2.64 -20.05
CA ALA A 47 3.22 1.56 -20.97
C ALA A 47 2.17 2.01 -22.02
N ALA A 48 1.18 2.79 -21.63
CA ALA A 48 0.17 3.37 -22.51
C ALA A 48 0.70 4.49 -23.43
N GLY A 49 1.93 4.98 -23.20
CA GLY A 49 2.55 6.05 -23.97
C GLY A 49 2.27 7.46 -23.46
N SER A 50 1.77 7.61 -22.23
CA SER A 50 1.73 8.94 -21.58
C SER A 50 3.15 9.45 -21.34
N ARG A 51 3.30 10.78 -21.36
CA ARG A 51 4.57 11.43 -21.06
C ARG A 51 4.87 11.29 -19.57
N ASP A 52 6.14 11.12 -19.22
CA ASP A 52 6.64 10.88 -17.85
C ASP A 52 6.19 11.91 -16.79
N THR A 53 5.67 13.06 -17.21
CA THR A 53 5.23 14.17 -16.35
C THR A 53 3.78 14.09 -15.88
N ASP A 54 3.02 13.05 -16.24
CA ASP A 54 1.59 12.98 -15.91
C ASP A 54 1.36 12.50 -14.46
N SER A 55 1.69 13.35 -13.48
CA SER A 55 1.54 13.05 -12.04
C SER A 55 0.10 12.73 -11.64
N GLY A 56 -0.88 13.20 -12.42
CA GLY A 56 -2.30 13.07 -12.14
C GLY A 56 -2.82 11.63 -12.08
N VAL A 57 -2.18 10.64 -12.73
CA VAL A 57 -2.59 9.22 -12.57
C VAL A 57 -2.12 8.64 -11.24
N ALA A 58 -0.92 9.02 -10.77
CA ALA A 58 -0.40 8.57 -9.49
C ALA A 58 -1.15 9.24 -8.33
N ASP A 59 -1.44 10.54 -8.47
CA ASP A 59 -2.19 11.28 -7.46
C ASP A 59 -3.62 10.75 -7.31
N ARG A 60 -4.33 10.49 -8.41
CA ARG A 60 -5.66 9.85 -8.35
C ARG A 60 -5.64 8.45 -7.74
N ALA A 61 -4.61 7.65 -8.04
CA ALA A 61 -4.46 6.33 -7.42
C ALA A 61 -4.23 6.44 -5.90
N ALA A 62 -3.43 7.43 -5.48
CA ALA A 62 -3.19 7.70 -4.07
C ALA A 62 -4.44 8.20 -3.35
N GLU A 63 -5.14 9.19 -3.92
CA GLU A 63 -6.40 9.72 -3.38
C GLU A 63 -7.43 8.60 -3.17
N HIS A 64 -7.60 7.71 -4.15
CA HIS A 64 -8.51 6.59 -4.04
C HIS A 64 -8.07 5.61 -2.94
N ALA A 65 -6.78 5.32 -2.84
CA ALA A 65 -6.25 4.48 -1.78
C ALA A 65 -6.47 5.09 -0.39
N TYR A 66 -6.11 6.35 -0.17
CA TYR A 66 -6.34 7.01 1.12
C TYR A 66 -7.82 7.12 1.45
N GLY A 67 -8.70 7.38 0.47
CA GLY A 67 -10.14 7.37 0.70
C GLY A 67 -10.67 6.04 1.22
N LEU A 68 -10.15 4.91 0.73
CA LEU A 68 -10.51 3.57 1.23
C LEU A 68 -9.85 3.23 2.58
N LEU A 69 -8.62 3.71 2.79
CA LEU A 69 -7.82 3.36 3.97
C LEU A 69 -8.12 4.23 5.19
N ASP A 70 -8.53 5.49 5.00
CA ASP A 70 -8.74 6.46 6.09
C ASP A 70 -9.67 5.92 7.17
N ARG A 71 -10.91 5.53 6.78
CA ARG A 71 -11.86 4.95 7.73
C ARG A 71 -11.34 3.66 8.35
N ALA A 72 -10.71 2.80 7.57
CA ALA A 72 -10.18 1.53 8.06
C ALA A 72 -9.08 1.73 9.11
N PHE A 73 -8.22 2.73 8.91
CA PHE A 73 -7.16 3.10 9.84
C PHE A 73 -7.74 3.69 11.12
N ARG A 74 -8.68 4.64 11.01
CA ARG A 74 -9.35 5.26 12.16
C ARG A 74 -10.07 4.23 13.02
N ASP A 75 -10.84 3.34 12.38
CA ASP A 75 -11.56 2.28 13.07
C ASP A 75 -10.60 1.29 13.76
N TRP A 76 -9.45 0.99 13.15
CA TRP A 76 -8.42 0.15 13.75
C TRP A 76 -7.73 0.83 14.93
N LEU A 77 -7.30 2.08 14.76
CA LEU A 77 -6.64 2.88 15.79
C LEU A 77 -7.52 3.05 17.04
N ALA A 78 -8.82 3.27 16.86
CA ALA A 78 -9.78 3.43 17.94
C ALA A 78 -10.01 2.15 18.76
N ARG A 79 -9.71 0.97 18.20
CA ARG A 79 -9.86 -0.33 18.90
C ARG A 79 -8.62 -0.76 19.69
N LEU A 80 -7.46 -0.16 19.43
CA LEU A 80 -6.25 -0.50 20.16
C LEU A 80 -6.39 -0.16 21.65
N GLY A 81 -6.04 -1.11 22.51
CA GLY A 81 -6.21 -1.00 23.96
C GLY A 81 -5.21 -1.84 24.75
N PRO A 82 -5.36 -1.89 26.09
CA PRO A 82 -4.43 -2.60 26.97
C PRO A 82 -4.24 -4.08 26.64
N ASP A 83 -5.29 -4.73 26.13
CA ASP A 83 -5.30 -6.16 25.82
C ASP A 83 -4.84 -6.45 24.38
N SER A 84 -4.51 -5.43 23.59
CA SER A 84 -4.03 -5.59 22.22
C SER A 84 -2.58 -6.06 22.21
N ASP A 85 -2.30 -7.16 21.52
CA ASP A 85 -0.92 -7.52 21.16
C ASP A 85 -0.43 -6.64 19.99
N PRO A 86 0.60 -5.79 20.19
CA PRO A 86 1.07 -4.88 19.15
C PRO A 86 1.49 -5.59 17.86
N THR A 87 2.12 -6.77 17.97
CA THR A 87 2.61 -7.51 16.81
C THR A 87 1.45 -8.09 16.00
N ALA A 88 0.51 -8.80 16.65
CA ALA A 88 -0.67 -9.35 16.00
C ALA A 88 -1.53 -8.26 15.34
N GLU A 89 -1.70 -7.10 16.00
CA GLU A 89 -2.43 -5.96 15.44
C GLU A 89 -1.78 -5.42 14.17
N ARG A 90 -0.45 -5.29 14.15
CA ARG A 90 0.28 -4.87 12.95
C ARG A 90 0.16 -5.89 11.81
N VAL A 91 0.24 -7.20 12.11
CA VAL A 91 0.01 -8.26 11.12
C VAL A 91 -1.39 -8.14 10.50
N ALA A 92 -2.42 -8.00 11.34
CA ALA A 92 -3.80 -7.88 10.91
C ALA A 92 -4.01 -6.63 10.05
N TRP A 93 -3.39 -5.50 10.44
CA TRP A 93 -3.39 -4.26 9.68
C TRP A 93 -2.73 -4.42 8.31
N GLN A 94 -1.51 -4.95 8.23
CA GLN A 94 -0.83 -5.15 6.95
C GLN A 94 -1.62 -6.10 6.01
N ARG A 95 -2.25 -7.14 6.55
CA ARG A 95 -3.13 -8.02 5.76
C ARG A 95 -4.36 -7.29 5.21
N ARG A 96 -4.88 -6.30 5.94
CA ARG A 96 -5.98 -5.45 5.49
C ARG A 96 -5.52 -4.48 4.40
N LEU A 97 -4.39 -3.80 4.61
CA LEU A 97 -3.75 -2.93 3.61
C LEU A 97 -3.52 -3.67 2.30
N ARG A 98 -2.87 -4.84 2.38
CA ARG A 98 -2.56 -5.66 1.22
C ARG A 98 -3.79 -5.96 0.38
N ARG A 99 -4.86 -6.47 1.01
CA ARG A 99 -6.13 -6.78 0.32
C ARG A 99 -6.77 -5.55 -0.33
N ALA A 100 -6.73 -4.40 0.34
CA ALA A 100 -7.30 -3.17 -0.21
C ALA A 100 -6.50 -2.68 -1.43
N VAL A 101 -5.18 -2.60 -1.31
CA VAL A 101 -4.28 -2.08 -2.34
C VAL A 101 -4.14 -3.04 -3.52
N GLU A 102 -4.14 -4.35 -3.31
CA GLU A 102 -4.15 -5.35 -4.40
C GLU A 102 -5.39 -5.22 -5.28
N ARG A 103 -6.57 -4.99 -4.68
CA ARG A 103 -7.81 -4.78 -5.46
C ARG A 103 -7.71 -3.54 -6.34
N LEU A 104 -7.22 -2.43 -5.81
CA LEU A 104 -6.99 -1.22 -6.60
C LEU A 104 -5.97 -1.44 -7.71
N GLY A 105 -4.87 -2.13 -7.41
CA GLY A 105 -3.86 -2.45 -8.41
C GLY A 105 -4.42 -3.29 -9.55
N PHE A 106 -5.23 -4.31 -9.24
CA PHE A 106 -5.91 -5.12 -10.25
C PHE A 106 -6.86 -4.29 -11.12
N GLU A 107 -7.62 -3.37 -10.53
CA GLU A 107 -8.51 -2.48 -11.28
C GLU A 107 -7.73 -1.54 -12.21
N LEU A 108 -6.61 -0.99 -11.77
CA LEU A 108 -5.74 -0.16 -12.62
C LEU A 108 -5.21 -0.96 -13.82
N VAL A 109 -4.71 -2.17 -13.59
CA VAL A 109 -4.19 -3.06 -14.66
C VAL A 109 -5.29 -3.42 -15.66
N ARG A 110 -6.48 -3.78 -15.16
CA ARG A 110 -7.64 -4.11 -16.02
C ARG A 110 -8.05 -2.94 -16.91
N ASN A 111 -7.92 -1.72 -16.42
CA ASN A 111 -8.35 -0.50 -17.11
C ASN A 111 -7.24 0.18 -17.93
N ALA A 112 -6.03 -0.37 -17.98
CA ALA A 112 -4.86 0.26 -18.63
C ALA A 112 -4.96 0.32 -20.17
N GLY A 113 -5.85 -0.48 -20.77
CA GLY A 113 -6.14 -0.50 -22.21
C GLY A 113 -5.08 -1.22 -23.07
N PRO A 114 -5.35 -1.43 -24.37
CA PRO A 114 -4.54 -2.29 -25.23
C PRO A 114 -3.09 -1.82 -25.42
N ASN A 115 -2.85 -0.51 -25.47
CA ASN A 115 -1.49 0.03 -25.63
C ASN A 115 -0.60 -0.32 -24.44
N ALA A 116 -1.14 -0.26 -23.22
CA ALA A 116 -0.41 -0.64 -22.02
C ALA A 116 -0.16 -2.16 -21.95
N TRP A 117 -0.98 -2.98 -22.61
CA TRP A 117 -0.77 -4.43 -22.67
C TRP A 117 0.40 -4.79 -23.58
N THR A 118 0.44 -4.23 -24.78
CA THR A 118 1.58 -4.36 -25.69
C THR A 118 2.83 -3.74 -25.09
N GLY A 119 2.68 -2.60 -24.41
CA GLY A 119 3.76 -1.88 -23.78
C GLY A 119 4.70 -1.20 -24.77
N ARG A 120 5.75 -0.58 -24.23
CA ARG A 120 6.80 0.09 -25.01
C ARG A 120 8.11 0.15 -24.26
N THR A 121 9.20 0.28 -25.00
CA THR A 121 10.53 0.51 -24.42
C THR A 121 10.78 2.01 -24.25
N ILE A 122 11.29 2.39 -23.09
CA ILE A 122 11.70 3.75 -22.75
C ILE A 122 13.13 3.66 -22.19
N THR A 123 14.02 4.48 -22.72
CA THR A 123 15.38 4.64 -22.20
C THR A 123 15.34 5.54 -20.96
N ASP A 124 15.84 5.05 -19.83
CA ASP A 124 15.91 5.83 -18.60
C ASP A 124 17.05 6.87 -18.62
N GLN A 125 17.12 7.69 -17.58
CA GLN A 125 18.16 8.71 -17.41
C GLN A 125 19.61 8.16 -17.32
N ASN A 126 19.77 6.86 -17.07
CA ASN A 126 21.05 6.17 -17.00
C ASN A 126 21.41 5.49 -18.33
N GLY A 127 20.61 5.70 -19.39
CA GLY A 127 20.81 5.08 -20.70
C GLY A 127 20.37 3.61 -20.78
N ARG A 128 19.60 3.13 -19.80
CA ARG A 128 19.10 1.75 -19.79
C ARG A 128 17.72 1.68 -20.45
N ASP A 129 17.59 0.78 -21.41
CA ASP A 129 16.30 0.46 -22.00
C ASP A 129 15.44 -0.38 -21.05
N VAL A 130 14.27 0.14 -20.71
CA VAL A 130 13.28 -0.54 -19.88
C VAL A 130 12.00 -0.72 -20.68
N HIS A 131 11.57 -1.96 -20.84
CA HIS A 131 10.25 -2.26 -21.39
C HIS A 131 9.19 -2.08 -20.29
N TYR A 132 8.17 -1.27 -20.59
CA TYR A 132 7.01 -1.03 -19.74
C TYR A 132 5.79 -1.66 -20.39
N SER A 133 5.23 -2.68 -19.74
CA SER A 133 3.98 -3.34 -20.10
C SER A 133 3.13 -3.54 -18.86
N SER A 134 1.83 -3.81 -19.03
CA SER A 134 0.90 -4.03 -17.90
C SER A 134 1.29 -5.24 -17.07
N TRP A 135 1.75 -6.32 -17.71
CA TRP A 135 2.23 -7.51 -17.01
C TRP A 135 3.49 -7.24 -16.18
N GLN A 136 4.47 -6.50 -16.72
CA GLN A 136 5.67 -6.13 -15.94
C GLN A 136 5.34 -5.17 -14.81
N ALA A 137 4.51 -4.17 -15.06
CA ALA A 137 4.08 -3.20 -14.07
C ALA A 137 3.36 -3.90 -12.90
N GLU A 138 2.49 -4.86 -13.22
CA GLU A 138 1.80 -5.69 -12.22
C GLU A 138 2.79 -6.56 -11.44
N ALA A 139 3.76 -7.20 -12.10
CA ALA A 139 4.77 -8.02 -11.42
C ALA A 139 5.61 -7.19 -10.43
N TRP A 140 6.09 -6.01 -10.84
CA TRP A 140 6.81 -5.08 -9.96
C TRP A 140 5.95 -4.56 -8.82
N PHE A 141 4.66 -4.31 -9.08
CA PHE A 141 3.70 -3.92 -8.05
C PHE A 141 3.54 -5.00 -6.99
N ARG A 142 3.34 -6.27 -7.38
CA ARG A 142 3.19 -7.39 -6.43
C ARG A 142 4.45 -7.58 -5.58
N ASP A 143 5.64 -7.52 -6.19
CA ASP A 143 6.92 -7.59 -5.49
C ASP A 143 7.12 -6.40 -4.54
N GLY A 144 6.87 -5.19 -5.02
CA GLY A 144 6.95 -3.96 -4.22
C GLY A 144 6.00 -4.00 -3.03
N LEU A 145 4.78 -4.52 -3.21
CA LEU A 145 3.78 -4.60 -2.15
C LEU A 145 4.13 -5.67 -1.11
N ALA A 146 4.71 -6.80 -1.54
CA ALA A 146 5.25 -7.80 -0.63
C ALA A 146 6.39 -7.24 0.23
N LYS A 147 7.27 -6.42 -0.36
CA LYS A 147 8.35 -5.74 0.36
C LYS A 147 7.85 -4.64 1.30
N ALA A 148 6.82 -3.91 0.90
CA ALA A 148 6.21 -2.86 1.71
C ALA A 148 5.42 -3.43 2.90
N LEU A 149 4.83 -4.61 2.75
CA LEU A 149 3.97 -5.26 3.75
C LEU A 149 4.48 -6.67 4.09
N PRO A 150 5.68 -6.81 4.69
CA PRO A 150 6.33 -8.09 4.91
C PRO A 150 5.55 -8.99 5.89
N MET A 151 4.91 -8.42 6.91
CA MET A 151 4.15 -9.18 7.91
C MET A 151 2.85 -9.78 7.33
N ALA A 152 2.34 -9.22 6.23
CA ALA A 152 1.23 -9.82 5.50
C ALA A 152 1.66 -11.04 4.66
N THR A 153 2.94 -11.17 4.33
CA THR A 153 3.49 -12.31 3.57
C THR A 153 4.03 -13.43 4.42
N ASP A 154 4.40 -13.11 5.66
CA ASP A 154 5.06 -14.10 6.50
C ASP A 154 4.05 -15.16 6.97
N ARG A 155 4.23 -16.38 6.45
CA ARG A 155 3.45 -17.58 6.83
C ARG A 155 3.83 -18.12 8.21
N SER A 156 4.88 -17.60 8.84
CA SER A 156 5.39 -18.07 10.14
C SER A 156 4.37 -17.96 11.28
N HIS A 157 3.54 -16.92 11.31
CA HIS A 157 2.51 -16.75 12.35
C HIS A 157 1.33 -17.73 12.26
N GLN A 158 1.09 -18.35 11.09
CA GLN A 158 -0.06 -19.22 10.89
C GLN A 158 0.14 -20.63 11.46
N ARG A 159 1.39 -21.03 11.78
CA ARG A 159 1.71 -22.32 12.42
C ARG A 159 1.70 -22.28 13.95
N GLN A 160 1.72 -21.10 14.58
CA GLN A 160 1.76 -20.99 16.04
C GLN A 160 0.36 -21.02 16.69
N GLU A 161 -0.70 -20.61 15.97
CA GLU A 161 -2.09 -20.70 16.46
C GLU A 161 -2.70 -22.11 16.34
N GLU A 162 -2.21 -22.96 15.43
CA GLU A 162 -2.69 -24.35 15.28
C GLU A 162 -2.02 -25.33 16.26
N ALA A 163 -1.07 -24.86 17.08
CA ALA A 163 -0.26 -25.69 17.98
C ALA A 163 -0.43 -25.34 19.48
N ALA A 164 -1.40 -24.50 19.85
CA ALA A 164 -1.75 -24.14 21.23
C ALA A 164 -3.20 -24.52 21.54
#